data_AF-A0A7S0N499-F1
#
_entry.id   AF-A0A7S0N499-F1
#
_cell.length_a   1.000
_cell.length_b   1.000
_cell.length_c   1.000
_cell.angle_alpha   90.00
_cell.angle_beta   90.00
_cell.angle_gamma   90.00
#
_symmetry.space_group_name_H-M   'P 1'
#
loop_
_entity.id
_entity.type
_entity.pdbx_description
1 polymer ?
#
loop_
_entity_poly.entity_id
_entity_poly.type
_entity_poly.pdbx_seq_one_letter_code
_entity_poly.pdbx_strand_id
1 'polypeptide(L)'
;KYLGGDGTVLMRSAFGASAKSLVWAGDNDASFSPQNGLATVVRAGLSAAMSGMFLWGHDVGGYLGSASKEVLLRWAQLGAFSPVMNQFGQSNKGPWDYDAEALSVYRVFAKLHMTLFPTLYSLCHEAAHHGRPPLRPLALAFQ
;
A
#
# COMPACT_ATOMS: atom_id res chain seq x y z
N LYS A 1 12.05 -22.50 0.49
CA LYS A 1 10.87 -23.25 0.00
C LYS A 1 10.47 -22.59 -1.31
N TYR A 2 10.71 -23.22 -2.47
CA TYR A 2 10.36 -22.63 -3.76
C TYR A 2 8.84 -22.57 -3.85
N LEU A 3 8.30 -21.36 -3.97
CA LEU A 3 6.90 -21.12 -4.26
C LEU A 3 6.68 -21.59 -5.70
N GLY A 4 5.99 -22.71 -5.89
CA GLY A 4 5.86 -23.42 -7.18
C GLY A 4 5.06 -22.67 -8.24
N GLY A 5 5.49 -21.46 -8.64
CA GLY A 5 4.91 -20.64 -9.69
C GLY A 5 4.00 -19.52 -9.19
N ASP A 6 3.12 -19.80 -8.22
CA ASP A 6 1.98 -18.93 -7.87
C ASP A 6 2.14 -18.16 -6.54
N GLY A 7 3.34 -18.13 -5.98
CA GLY A 7 3.58 -17.42 -4.73
C GLY A 7 4.13 -16.01 -4.91
N THR A 8 3.85 -15.17 -3.92
CA THR A 8 4.48 -13.86 -3.77
C THR A 8 5.29 -13.80 -2.48
N VAL A 9 6.26 -12.89 -2.43
CA VAL A 9 7.06 -12.62 -1.23
C VAL A 9 6.89 -11.16 -0.86
N LEU A 10 6.56 -10.92 0.41
CA LEU A 10 6.61 -9.60 1.03
C LEU A 10 8.05 -9.30 1.44
N MET A 11 8.63 -8.21 0.93
CA MET A 11 10.01 -7.81 1.18
C MET A 11 10.10 -6.38 1.70
N ARG A 12 11.02 -6.18 2.66
CA ARG A 12 11.37 -4.87 3.21
C ARG A 12 12.60 -4.24 2.54
N SER A 13 13.48 -5.06 1.97
CA SER A 13 14.68 -4.62 1.26
C SER A 13 14.67 -5.20 -0.15
N ALA A 14 15.09 -4.39 -1.12
CA ALA A 14 15.12 -4.75 -2.52
C ALA A 14 16.30 -4.08 -3.24
N PHE A 15 16.82 -4.74 -4.27
CA PHE A 15 17.83 -4.21 -5.17
C PHE A 15 17.57 -4.78 -6.58
N GLY A 16 17.65 -3.92 -7.60
CA GLY A 16 17.22 -4.26 -8.96
C GLY A 16 15.70 -4.42 -9.09
N ALA A 17 15.22 -4.64 -10.33
CA ALA A 17 13.81 -4.83 -10.62
C ALA A 17 13.32 -6.13 -9.98
N SER A 18 12.82 -6.03 -8.76
CA SER A 18 12.30 -7.11 -7.94
C SER A 18 10.88 -7.49 -8.40
N ALA A 19 10.75 -7.78 -9.70
CA ALA A 19 9.53 -7.84 -10.49
C ALA A 19 8.46 -8.85 -10.03
N LYS A 20 8.77 -9.71 -9.04
CA LYS A 20 7.86 -10.74 -8.50
C LYS A 20 7.60 -10.61 -7.00
N SER A 21 8.11 -9.56 -6.38
CA SER A 21 8.03 -9.39 -4.94
C SER A 21 7.31 -8.10 -4.58
N LEU A 22 6.53 -8.18 -3.52
CA LEU A 22 5.77 -7.08 -2.96
C LEU A 22 6.70 -6.27 -2.05
N VAL A 23 6.98 -5.01 -2.41
CA VAL A 23 7.72 -4.09 -1.54
C VAL A 23 6.76 -3.40 -0.59
N TRP A 24 7.14 -3.35 0.68
CA TRP A 24 6.41 -2.65 1.71
C TRP A 24 7.19 -1.47 2.28
N ALA A 25 6.45 -0.44 2.69
CA ALA A 25 6.97 0.87 3.09
C ALA A 25 7.85 0.91 4.34
N GLY A 26 7.88 -0.15 5.15
CA GLY A 26 8.63 -0.15 6.39
C GLY A 26 7.79 0.32 7.59
N ASP A 27 8.48 0.41 8.73
CA ASP A 27 7.90 0.69 10.03
C ASP A 27 7.53 2.18 10.15
N ASN A 28 6.41 2.58 9.53
CA ASN A 28 5.92 3.97 9.56
C ASN A 28 5.16 4.30 10.84
N ASP A 29 5.20 5.57 11.25
CA ASP A 29 4.47 6.06 12.42
C ASP A 29 2.97 6.08 12.14
N ALA A 30 2.16 5.68 13.13
CA ALA A 30 0.72 5.75 13.08
C ALA A 30 0.18 7.20 13.24
N SER A 31 0.63 8.10 12.35
CA SER A 31 0.39 9.54 12.42
C SER A 31 0.40 10.22 11.04
N PHE A 32 0.09 11.53 11.04
CA PHE A 32 0.29 12.41 9.88
C PHE A 32 1.68 13.08 9.85
N SER A 33 2.64 12.58 10.64
CA SER A 33 4.00 13.13 10.69
C SER A 33 4.60 13.25 9.28
N PRO A 34 5.13 14.42 8.88
CA PRO A 34 5.79 14.56 7.60
C PRO A 34 7.15 13.85 7.53
N GLN A 35 7.70 13.39 8.66
CA GLN A 35 8.98 12.68 8.74
C GLN A 35 8.82 11.16 8.52
N ASN A 36 7.81 10.52 9.11
CA ASN A 36 7.61 9.07 9.00
C ASN A 36 6.13 8.60 9.00
N GLY A 37 5.15 9.51 8.84
CA GLY A 37 3.72 9.18 8.81
C GLY A 37 3.15 9.00 7.41
N LEU A 38 1.82 9.12 7.26
CA LEU A 38 1.09 8.83 6.02
C LEU A 38 1.67 9.49 4.75
N ALA A 39 2.15 10.73 4.83
CA ALA A 39 2.69 11.43 3.66
C ALA A 39 3.99 10.82 3.12
N THR A 40 4.75 10.10 3.95
CA THR A 40 6.01 9.50 3.54
C THR A 40 5.77 8.24 2.73
N VAL A 41 4.71 7.45 3.00
CA VAL A 41 4.41 6.24 2.23
C VAL A 41 3.95 6.54 0.81
N VAL A 42 3.33 7.70 0.58
CA VAL A 42 3.01 8.18 -0.77
C VAL A 42 4.29 8.46 -1.55
N ARG A 43 5.21 9.23 -0.96
CA ARG A 43 6.51 9.54 -1.58
C ARG A 43 7.34 8.28 -1.82
N ALA A 44 7.36 7.36 -0.85
CA ALA A 44 8.06 6.10 -0.96
C ALA A 44 7.48 5.22 -2.08
N GLY A 45 6.15 5.12 -2.19
CA GLY A 45 5.48 4.36 -3.25
C GLY A 45 5.71 4.93 -4.65
N LEU A 46 5.71 6.26 -4.79
CA LEU A 46 6.04 6.93 -6.05
C LEU A 46 7.51 6.70 -6.46
N SER A 47 8.44 6.79 -5.51
CA SER A 47 9.86 6.49 -5.76
C SER A 47 10.07 5.01 -6.10
N ALA A 48 9.39 4.10 -5.41
CA ALA A 48 9.42 2.67 -5.69
C ALA A 48 8.92 2.37 -7.11
N ALA A 49 7.78 2.95 -7.49
CA ALA A 49 7.22 2.83 -8.83
C ALA A 49 8.19 3.29 -9.93
N MET A 50 8.83 4.46 -9.75
CA MET A 50 9.85 4.98 -10.68
C MET A 50 11.12 4.11 -10.75
N SER A 51 11.33 3.26 -9.76
CA SER A 51 12.46 2.33 -9.66
C SER A 51 12.09 0.90 -10.12
N GLY A 52 10.93 0.70 -10.74
CA GLY A 52 10.46 -0.61 -11.21
C GLY A 52 9.89 -1.52 -10.12
N MET A 53 9.71 -1.01 -8.91
CA MET A 53 9.09 -1.71 -7.78
C MET A 53 7.59 -1.35 -7.72
N PHE A 54 6.80 -1.98 -8.58
CA PHE A 54 5.40 -1.61 -8.81
C PHE A 54 4.38 -2.34 -7.92
N LEU A 55 4.72 -3.54 -7.42
CA LEU A 55 3.92 -4.25 -6.41
C LEU A 55 4.21 -3.63 -5.04
N TRP A 56 3.54 -2.52 -4.75
CA TRP A 56 3.76 -1.69 -3.57
C TRP A 56 2.64 -1.81 -2.54
N GLY A 57 3.01 -1.86 -1.26
CA GLY A 57 2.09 -1.81 -0.12
C GLY A 57 2.64 -1.00 1.05
N HIS A 58 1.77 -0.72 2.01
CA HIS A 58 2.07 -0.05 3.27
C HIS A 58 1.10 -0.54 4.33
N ASP A 59 1.44 -0.34 5.60
CA ASP A 59 0.58 -0.71 6.72
C ASP A 59 -0.49 0.36 6.91
N VAL A 60 -1.75 0.00 6.63
CA VAL A 60 -2.87 0.91 6.77
C VAL A 60 -3.04 1.32 8.24
N GLY A 61 -2.87 2.61 8.51
CA GLY A 61 -2.86 3.19 9.85
C GLY A 61 -1.46 3.34 10.47
N GLY A 62 -0.41 2.87 9.80
CA GLY A 62 0.96 2.91 10.29
C GLY A 62 1.31 1.75 11.24
N TYR A 63 2.58 1.37 11.26
CA TYR A 63 3.08 0.24 12.03
C TYR A 63 3.39 0.61 13.49
N LEU A 64 4.11 1.72 13.70
CA LEU A 64 4.61 2.13 15.02
C LEU A 64 3.54 2.89 15.81
N GLY A 65 3.28 2.43 17.03
CA GLY A 65 2.29 3.03 17.92
C GLY A 65 0.84 2.60 17.63
N SER A 66 -0.10 3.46 17.99
CA SER A 66 -1.55 3.23 17.81
C SER A 66 -2.14 4.38 17.04
N ALA A 67 -2.72 4.10 15.87
CA ALA A 67 -3.36 5.11 15.04
C ALA A 67 -4.55 5.73 15.79
N SER A 68 -4.75 7.04 15.63
CA SER A 68 -6.07 7.62 15.90
C SER A 68 -7.08 7.11 14.87
N LYS A 69 -8.38 7.21 15.20
CA LYS A 69 -9.46 6.86 14.26
C LYS A 69 -9.30 7.60 12.93
N GLU A 70 -9.00 8.90 12.99
CA GLU A 70 -8.82 9.71 11.79
C GLU A 70 -7.65 9.22 10.93
N VAL A 71 -6.50 8.93 11.54
CA VAL A 71 -5.33 8.40 10.84
C VAL A 71 -5.68 7.10 10.14
N LEU A 72 -6.31 6.15 10.83
CA LEU A 72 -6.73 4.86 10.23
C LEU A 72 -7.61 5.08 9.00
N LEU A 73 -8.64 5.94 9.11
CA LEU A 73 -9.61 6.14 8.03
C LEU A 73 -9.01 6.87 6.82
N ARG A 74 -8.15 7.87 7.04
CA ARG A 74 -7.41 8.53 5.95
C ARG A 74 -6.39 7.61 5.30
N TRP A 75 -5.77 6.73 6.07
CA TRP A 75 -4.86 5.74 5.52
C TRP A 75 -5.59 4.64 4.76
N ALA A 76 -6.78 4.23 5.19
CA ALA A 76 -7.63 3.27 4.47
C ALA A 76 -8.09 3.83 3.12
N GLN A 77 -8.41 5.13 3.07
CA GLN A 77 -8.68 5.86 1.82
C GLN A 77 -7.51 5.73 0.84
N LEU A 78 -6.27 5.98 1.29
CA LEU A 78 -5.07 5.80 0.47
C LEU A 78 -4.83 4.33 0.09
N GLY A 79 -4.99 3.42 1.05
CA GLY A 79 -4.78 1.98 0.88
C GLY A 79 -5.67 1.38 -0.21
N ALA A 80 -6.92 1.84 -0.33
CA ALA A 80 -7.84 1.33 -1.33
C ALA A 80 -7.37 1.51 -2.79
N PHE A 81 -6.57 2.55 -3.05
CA PHE A 81 -6.01 2.85 -4.37
C PHE A 81 -4.57 2.35 -4.54
N SER A 82 -4.00 1.71 -3.52
CA SER A 82 -2.67 1.10 -3.60
C SER A 82 -2.76 -0.31 -4.21
N PRO A 83 -1.72 -0.81 -4.91
CA PRO A 83 -1.68 -2.16 -5.46
C PRO A 83 -1.94 -3.24 -4.42
N VAL A 84 -1.50 -2.98 -3.19
CA VAL A 84 -1.75 -3.84 -2.04
C VAL A 84 -2.32 -3.01 -0.90
N MET A 85 -3.46 -3.45 -0.37
CA MET A 85 -4.05 -2.96 0.86
C MET A 85 -3.78 -3.96 1.99
N ASN A 86 -2.91 -3.61 2.94
CA ASN A 86 -2.56 -4.44 4.09
C ASN A 86 -2.91 -3.75 5.40
N GLN A 87 -3.58 -4.45 6.32
CA GLN A 87 -3.78 -3.98 7.69
C GLN A 87 -2.86 -4.74 8.63
N PHE A 88 -1.85 -4.06 9.14
CA PHE A 88 -0.92 -4.59 10.13
C PHE A 88 -0.35 -3.44 10.95
N GLY A 89 0.02 -3.71 12.19
CA GLY A 89 0.62 -2.70 13.06
C GLY A 89 0.95 -3.27 14.44
N GLN A 90 1.91 -2.64 15.11
CA GLN A 90 2.40 -3.05 16.43
C GLN A 90 1.29 -3.10 17.48
N SER A 91 0.31 -2.20 17.40
CA SER A 91 -0.84 -2.15 18.32
C SER A 91 -1.87 -3.26 18.09
N ASN A 92 -1.76 -4.02 16.99
CA ASN A 92 -2.67 -5.11 16.60
C ASN A 92 -4.15 -4.68 16.60
N LYS A 93 -4.44 -3.45 16.16
CA LYS A 93 -5.80 -2.92 16.04
C LYS A 93 -6.30 -2.96 14.59
N GLY A 94 -7.51 -3.46 14.42
CA GLY A 94 -8.30 -3.33 13.21
C GLY A 94 -9.38 -2.25 13.34
N PRO A 95 -10.13 -1.96 12.27
CA PRO A 95 -11.19 -0.96 12.28
C PRO A 95 -12.34 -1.27 13.25
N TRP A 96 -12.51 -2.53 13.65
CA TRP A 96 -13.50 -2.96 14.65
C TRP A 96 -13.13 -2.59 16.10
N ASP A 97 -11.87 -2.25 16.37
CA ASP A 97 -11.40 -1.89 17.72
C ASP A 97 -11.61 -0.40 18.08
N TYR A 98 -12.16 0.39 17.15
CA TYR A 98 -12.41 1.83 17.32
C TYR A 98 -13.87 2.10 17.67
N ASP A 99 -14.75 2.05 16.67
CA ASP A 99 -16.20 2.19 16.81
C ASP A 99 -16.93 1.75 15.52
N ALA A 100 -18.26 1.77 15.55
CA ALA A 100 -19.10 1.34 14.42
C ALA A 100 -18.91 2.21 13.16
N GLU A 101 -18.62 3.50 13.33
CA GLU A 101 -18.35 4.40 12.20
C GLU A 101 -17.02 4.04 11.53
N ALA A 102 -15.96 3.80 12.32
CA ALA A 102 -14.66 3.42 11.80
C ALA A 102 -14.74 2.13 10.96
N LEU A 103 -15.44 1.11 11.49
CA LEU A 103 -15.70 -0.12 10.75
C LEU A 103 -16.52 0.10 9.48
N SER A 104 -17.54 0.95 9.53
CA SER A 104 -18.38 1.28 8.38
C SER A 104 -17.58 1.96 7.27
N VAL A 105 -16.82 3.00 7.60
CA VAL A 105 -16.00 3.76 6.65
C VAL A 105 -14.89 2.89 6.09
N TYR A 106 -14.15 2.14 6.93
CA TYR A 106 -13.11 1.23 6.45
C TYR A 106 -13.68 0.19 5.48
N ARG A 107 -14.87 -0.37 5.76
CA ARG A 107 -15.55 -1.34 4.88
C ARG A 107 -15.84 -0.77 3.50
N VAL A 108 -16.19 0.52 3.39
CA VAL A 108 -16.38 1.17 2.08
C VAL A 108 -15.09 1.10 1.26
N PHE A 109 -13.95 1.45 1.87
CA PHE A 109 -12.66 1.47 1.17
C PHE A 109 -12.10 0.07 0.90
N ALA A 110 -12.30 -0.89 1.80
CA ALA A 110 -11.95 -2.30 1.56
C ALA A 110 -12.76 -2.87 0.38
N LYS A 111 -14.07 -2.59 0.31
CA LYS A 111 -14.91 -2.99 -0.84
C LYS A 111 -14.50 -2.28 -2.12
N LEU A 112 -14.13 -1.00 -2.05
CA LEU A 112 -13.62 -0.26 -3.20
C LEU A 112 -12.33 -0.90 -3.74
N HIS A 113 -11.39 -1.26 -2.87
CA HIS A 113 -10.16 -1.97 -3.26
C HIS A 113 -10.47 -3.28 -4.00
N MET A 114 -11.37 -4.10 -3.45
CA MET A 114 -11.80 -5.35 -4.09
C MET A 114 -12.50 -5.11 -5.43
N THR A 115 -13.27 -4.03 -5.55
CA THR A 115 -13.94 -3.63 -6.81
C THR A 115 -12.91 -3.18 -7.85
N LEU A 116 -11.86 -2.49 -7.43
CA LEU A 116 -10.76 -2.02 -8.29
C LEU A 116 -9.75 -3.12 -8.63
N PHE A 117 -9.83 -4.31 -8.02
CA PHE A 117 -8.87 -5.39 -8.22
C PHE A 117 -8.61 -5.72 -9.71
N PRO A 118 -9.62 -5.86 -10.60
CA PRO A 118 -9.36 -6.12 -12.02
C PRO A 118 -8.51 -5.02 -12.68
N THR A 119 -8.75 -3.75 -12.33
CA THR A 119 -7.99 -2.60 -12.83
C THR A 119 -6.56 -2.59 -12.26
N LEU A 120 -6.41 -2.73 -10.94
CA LEU A 120 -5.10 -2.76 -10.28
C LEU A 120 -4.25 -3.93 -10.78
N TYR A 121 -4.86 -5.11 -10.93
CA TYR A 121 -4.19 -6.29 -11.49
C TYR A 121 -3.74 -6.05 -12.93
N SER A 122 -4.61 -5.47 -13.78
CA SER A 122 -4.26 -5.14 -15.17
C SER A 122 -3.12 -4.13 -15.26
N LEU A 123 -3.07 -3.13 -14.38
CA LEU A 123 -1.97 -2.16 -14.32
C LEU A 123 -0.67 -2.79 -13.81
N CYS A 124 -0.74 -3.70 -12.83
CA CYS A 124 0.43 -4.47 -12.38
C CYS A 124 0.94 -5.41 -13.48
N HIS A 125 0.04 -6.00 -14.27
CA HIS A 125 0.39 -6.80 -15.44
C HIS A 125 1.06 -5.93 -16.53
N GLU A 126 0.53 -4.74 -16.82
CA GLU A 126 1.16 -3.75 -17.70
C GLU A 126 2.58 -3.40 -17.20
N ALA A 127 2.73 -3.16 -15.91
CA ALA A 127 4.03 -2.87 -15.29
C ALA A 127 5.03 -4.02 -15.46
N ALA A 128 4.58 -5.27 -15.32
CA ALA A 128 5.43 -6.46 -15.47
C ALA A 128 5.95 -6.65 -16.90
N HIS A 129 5.18 -6.27 -17.92
CA HIS A 129 5.54 -6.47 -19.33
C HIS A 129 6.14 -5.24 -20.01
N HIS A 130 5.74 -4.03 -19.59
CA HIS A 130 6.09 -2.78 -20.25
C HIS A 130 6.77 -1.77 -19.33
N GLY A 131 6.96 -2.09 -18.04
CA GLY A 131 7.62 -1.22 -17.08
C GLY A 131 6.82 0.01 -16.66
N ARG A 132 5.52 0.09 -16.99
CA ARG A 132 4.67 1.22 -16.64
C ARG A 132 3.93 0.97 -15.31
N PRO A 133 4.33 1.59 -14.18
CA PRO A 133 3.80 1.25 -12.86
C PRO A 133 2.33 1.71 -12.67
N PRO A 134 1.57 1.09 -11.75
CA PRO A 134 0.21 1.50 -11.38
C PRO A 134 0.20 2.85 -10.64
N LEU A 135 1.07 3.04 -9.63
CA LEU A 135 1.32 4.35 -9.04
C LEU A 135 2.20 5.15 -9.98
N ARG A 136 1.77 6.36 -10.35
CA ARG A 136 2.51 7.22 -11.28
C ARG A 136 2.65 8.62 -10.67
N PRO A 137 3.88 9.15 -10.55
CA PRO A 137 4.05 10.58 -10.34
C PRO A 137 3.38 11.34 -11.48
N LEU A 138 2.83 12.53 -11.22
CA LEU A 138 2.18 13.34 -12.26
C LEU A 138 3.13 13.62 -13.43
N ALA A 139 4.41 13.85 -13.14
CA ALA A 139 5.44 14.04 -14.16
C ALA A 139 5.66 12.82 -15.09
N LEU A 140 5.31 11.61 -14.67
CA LEU A 140 5.31 10.41 -15.53
C LEU A 140 3.95 10.24 -16.25
N ALA A 141 2.86 10.62 -15.59
CA ALA A 141 1.52 10.47 -16.15
C ALA A 141 1.23 11.44 -17.31
N PHE A 142 1.90 12.60 -17.33
CA PHE A 142 1.69 13.70 -18.28
C PHE A 142 3.00 14.11 -18.98
N GLN A 143 3.80 13.12 -19.39
CA GLN A 143 4.96 13.34 -20.25
C GLN A 143 4.55 13.73 -21.66
#